data_AF-A0A7J9YKF5-F1
#
_entry.id   AF-A0A7J9YKF5-F1
#
_cell.length_a   1.000
_cell.length_b   1.000
_cell.length_c   1.000
_cell.angle_alpha   90.00
_cell.angle_beta   90.00
_cell.angle_gamma   90.00
#
_symmetry.space_group_name_H-M   'P 1'
#
loop_
_entity.id
_entity.type
_entity.pdbx_description
1 polymer ?
#
loop_
_entity_poly.entity_id
_entity_poly.type
_entity_poly.pdbx_seq_one_letter_code
_entity_poly.pdbx_strand_id
1 'polypeptide(L)'
;MEDIAGCRAVLPDASRVAKVHASLEGAKKLDIERIRDYYKTPHPGGYRALHLWCRRDGFKIEVQLRTLLQQRWAASVEEFDSVLGVDLKHEEGPPELLEYFRELANYYSHRDNGVADSDIDTSALRNATAVVRDWLLKEVDHGRS
;
A
#
# COMPACT_ATOMS: atom_id res chain seq x y z
N MET A 1 -3.60 -16.88 -16.06
CA MET A 1 -4.59 -15.81 -15.93
C MET A 1 -5.63 -16.33 -14.95
N GLU A 2 -5.41 -16.09 -13.65
CA GLU A 2 -6.14 -16.79 -12.56
C GLU A 2 -7.12 -15.90 -11.80
N ASP A 3 -7.35 -14.65 -12.25
CA ASP A 3 -8.37 -13.76 -11.70
C ASP A 3 -9.26 -13.28 -12.85
N ILE A 4 -10.51 -13.75 -12.90
CA ILE A 4 -11.49 -13.32 -13.91
C ILE A 4 -12.08 -11.95 -13.53
N ALA A 5 -12.06 -11.61 -12.24
CA ALA A 5 -12.46 -10.31 -11.72
C ALA A 5 -11.65 -9.95 -10.46
N GLY A 6 -11.32 -8.66 -10.30
CA GLY A 6 -10.74 -8.10 -9.08
C GLY A 6 -11.65 -7.02 -8.52
N CYS A 7 -11.86 -7.00 -7.20
CA CYS A 7 -12.57 -5.92 -6.52
C CYS A 7 -11.75 -5.36 -5.35
N ARG A 8 -11.98 -4.09 -5.05
CA ARG A 8 -11.27 -3.38 -3.97
C ARG A 8 -12.27 -2.70 -3.07
N ALA A 9 -12.14 -2.92 -1.77
CA ALA A 9 -12.86 -2.17 -0.75
C ALA A 9 -11.87 -1.30 0.02
N VAL A 10 -12.06 0.01 -0.06
CA VAL A 10 -11.29 1.00 0.71
C VAL A 10 -12.08 1.35 1.96
N LEU A 11 -11.49 1.09 3.12
CA LEU A 11 -12.13 1.16 4.42
C LEU A 11 -11.45 2.23 5.29
N PRO A 12 -12.14 2.79 6.31
CA PRO A 12 -11.59 3.89 7.09
C PRO A 12 -10.33 3.52 7.88
N ASP A 13 -10.26 2.31 8.43
CA ASP A 13 -9.23 1.88 9.38
C ASP A 13 -9.06 0.34 9.40
N ALA A 14 -8.02 -0.13 10.08
CA ALA A 14 -7.70 -1.56 10.19
C ALA A 14 -8.79 -2.36 10.92
N SER A 15 -9.53 -1.76 11.86
CA SER A 15 -10.64 -2.42 12.55
C SER A 15 -11.79 -2.73 11.58
N ARG A 16 -12.09 -1.80 10.67
CA ARG A 16 -13.11 -2.01 9.63
C ARG A 16 -12.68 -3.05 8.61
N VAL A 17 -11.40 -3.11 8.25
CA VAL A 17 -10.84 -4.20 7.43
C VAL A 17 -11.08 -5.55 8.09
N ALA A 18 -10.75 -5.70 9.37
CA ALA A 18 -10.97 -6.94 10.11
C ALA A 18 -12.46 -7.34 10.18
N LYS A 19 -13.37 -6.39 10.40
CA LYS A 19 -14.81 -6.64 10.44
C LYS A 19 -15.37 -7.09 9.09
N VAL A 20 -14.94 -6.46 8.00
CA VAL A 20 -15.35 -6.85 6.63
C VAL A 20 -14.80 -8.23 6.31
N HIS A 21 -13.53 -8.50 6.65
CA HIS A 21 -12.94 -9.83 6.47
C HIS A 21 -13.75 -10.92 7.17
N ALA A 22 -14.07 -10.76 8.46
CA ALA A 22 -14.89 -11.71 9.22
C ALA A 22 -16.29 -11.89 8.61
N SER A 23 -16.87 -10.83 8.03
CA SER A 23 -18.17 -10.91 7.35
C SER A 23 -18.08 -11.72 6.04
N LEU A 24 -16.96 -11.64 5.33
CA LEU A 24 -16.69 -12.43 4.12
C LEU A 24 -16.44 -13.90 4.46
N GLU A 25 -15.71 -14.20 5.54
CA GLU A 25 -15.50 -15.56 6.04
C GLU A 25 -16.83 -16.26 6.38
N GLY A 26 -17.83 -15.52 6.89
CA GLY A 26 -19.17 -16.03 7.20
C GLY A 26 -20.16 -16.09 6.04
N ALA A 27 -19.76 -15.70 4.82
CA ALA A 27 -20.69 -15.53 3.70
C ALA A 27 -21.03 -16.87 3.01
N LYS A 28 -22.32 -17.23 2.97
CA LYS A 28 -22.82 -18.53 2.45
C LYS A 28 -22.53 -18.84 0.97
N LYS A 29 -22.10 -17.87 0.16
CA LYS A 29 -21.90 -18.01 -1.30
C LYS A 29 -20.54 -17.48 -1.76
N LEU A 30 -19.57 -17.44 -0.85
CA LEU A 30 -18.25 -16.94 -1.13
C LEU A 30 -17.26 -17.80 -0.35
N ASP A 31 -16.50 -18.61 -1.05
CA ASP A 31 -15.48 -19.46 -0.45
C ASP A 31 -14.14 -18.74 -0.56
N ILE A 32 -13.45 -18.50 0.55
CA ILE A 32 -12.10 -17.93 0.54
C ILE A 32 -11.11 -19.07 0.34
N GLU A 33 -10.44 -19.12 -0.82
CA GLU A 33 -9.50 -20.17 -1.19
C GLU A 33 -8.08 -19.86 -0.70
N ARG A 34 -7.70 -18.57 -0.66
CA ARG A 34 -6.37 -18.13 -0.23
C ARG A 34 -6.43 -16.75 0.39
N ILE A 35 -5.57 -16.52 1.39
CA ILE A 35 -5.40 -15.22 2.05
C ILE A 35 -3.93 -14.82 1.99
N ARG A 36 -3.66 -13.56 1.64
CA ARG A 36 -2.35 -12.93 1.81
C ARG A 36 -2.50 -11.64 2.61
N ASP A 37 -1.96 -11.67 3.81
CA ASP A 37 -2.03 -10.57 4.77
C ASP A 37 -0.73 -9.75 4.76
N TYR A 38 -0.72 -8.66 3.98
CA TYR A 38 0.39 -7.71 3.96
C TYR A 38 0.35 -6.71 5.12
N TYR A 39 -0.59 -6.81 6.07
CA TYR A 39 -0.45 -6.09 7.35
C TYR A 39 0.58 -6.78 8.24
N LYS A 40 0.47 -8.10 8.37
CA LYS A 40 1.36 -8.90 9.23
C LYS A 40 2.74 -9.12 8.62
N THR A 41 2.79 -9.26 7.30
CA THR A 41 4.04 -9.46 6.57
C THR A 41 4.08 -8.51 5.39
N PRO A 42 4.36 -7.22 5.64
CA PRO A 42 4.38 -6.20 4.60
C PRO A 42 5.43 -6.51 3.53
N HIS A 43 5.19 -5.99 2.33
CA HIS A 43 6.22 -5.98 1.29
C HIS A 43 7.43 -5.15 1.76
N PRO A 44 8.68 -5.48 1.39
CA PRO A 44 9.84 -4.71 1.84
C PRO A 44 9.82 -3.24 1.36
N GLY A 45 9.24 -2.98 0.20
CA GLY A 45 8.91 -1.63 -0.28
C GLY A 45 7.80 -0.88 0.49
N GLY A 46 7.16 -1.49 1.49
CA GLY A 46 6.16 -0.83 2.37
C GLY A 46 4.69 -1.09 2.00
N TYR A 47 4.41 -1.81 0.90
CA TYR A 47 3.04 -2.13 0.49
C TYR A 47 2.29 -2.95 1.56
N ARG A 48 1.05 -2.52 1.86
CA ARG A 48 0.12 -3.19 2.78
C ARG A 48 -1.30 -3.24 2.21
N ALA A 49 -1.95 -4.38 2.40
CA ALA A 49 -3.34 -4.70 2.07
C ALA A 49 -3.68 -6.10 2.63
N LEU A 50 -4.96 -6.46 2.68
CA LEU A 50 -5.40 -7.85 2.83
C LEU A 50 -5.96 -8.35 1.51
N HIS A 51 -5.35 -9.37 0.92
CA HIS A 51 -5.82 -9.99 -0.32
C HIS A 51 -6.51 -11.31 0.00
N LEU A 52 -7.69 -11.49 -0.57
CA LEU A 52 -8.49 -12.71 -0.46
C LEU A 52 -8.75 -13.20 -1.89
N TRP A 53 -8.29 -14.40 -2.22
CA TRP A 53 -8.73 -15.06 -3.44
C TRP A 53 -9.94 -15.90 -3.10
N CYS A 54 -11.08 -15.52 -3.67
CA CYS A 54 -12.37 -16.11 -3.38
C CYS A 54 -12.91 -16.84 -4.60
N ARG A 55 -13.80 -17.81 -4.36
CA ARG A 55 -14.67 -18.41 -5.36
C ARG A 55 -16.12 -18.09 -5.06
N ARG A 56 -16.84 -17.64 -6.09
CA ARG A 56 -18.29 -17.44 -6.06
C ARG A 56 -18.92 -17.99 -7.32
N ASP A 57 -19.91 -18.87 -7.17
CA ASP A 57 -20.66 -19.46 -8.28
C ASP A 57 -19.72 -20.03 -9.39
N GLY A 58 -18.57 -20.58 -8.99
CA GLY A 58 -17.55 -21.14 -9.89
C GLY A 58 -16.46 -20.16 -10.35
N PHE A 59 -16.65 -18.85 -10.19
CA PHE A 59 -15.71 -17.82 -10.65
C PHE A 59 -14.68 -17.43 -9.58
N LYS A 60 -13.41 -17.29 -9.99
CA LYS A 60 -12.33 -16.75 -9.15
C LYS A 60 -12.39 -15.23 -9.10
N ILE A 61 -12.36 -14.67 -7.90
CA ILE A 61 -12.41 -13.24 -7.63
C ILE A 61 -11.31 -12.89 -6.63
N GLU A 62 -10.43 -11.96 -6.98
CA GLU A 62 -9.54 -11.35 -6.00
C GLU A 62 -10.27 -10.19 -5.28
N VAL A 63 -10.35 -10.24 -3.96
CA VAL A 63 -10.87 -9.16 -3.12
C VAL A 63 -9.70 -8.54 -2.35
N GLN A 64 -9.46 -7.25 -2.59
CA GLN A 64 -8.46 -6.48 -1.88
C GLN A 64 -9.13 -5.56 -0.86
N LEU A 65 -8.89 -5.79 0.43
CA LEU A 65 -9.30 -4.89 1.50
C LEU A 65 -8.13 -3.98 1.86
N ARG A 66 -8.35 -2.67 1.82
CA ARG A 66 -7.34 -1.65 2.11
C ARG A 66 -7.91 -0.59 3.04
N THR A 67 -7.06 0.05 3.83
CA THR A 67 -7.43 1.33 4.46
C THR A 67 -7.35 2.48 3.44
N LEU A 68 -7.91 3.62 3.81
CA LEU A 68 -7.74 4.86 3.04
C LEU A 68 -6.26 5.25 2.89
N LEU A 69 -5.46 5.10 3.94
CA LEU A 69 -4.03 5.44 3.91
C LEU A 69 -3.23 4.47 3.04
N GLN A 70 -3.53 3.18 3.08
CA GLN A 70 -2.94 2.20 2.18
C GLN A 70 -3.28 2.46 0.72
N GLN A 71 -4.54 2.82 0.43
CA GLN A 71 -4.93 3.18 -0.92
C GLN A 71 -4.21 4.44 -1.40
N ARG A 72 -4.07 5.45 -0.53
CA ARG A 72 -3.31 6.68 -0.84
C ARG A 72 -1.85 6.37 -1.14
N TRP A 73 -1.21 5.58 -0.28
CA TRP A 73 0.18 5.16 -0.48
C TRP A 73 0.37 4.45 -1.82
N ALA A 74 -0.49 3.46 -2.13
CA ALA A 74 -0.39 2.71 -3.37
C ALA A 74 -0.60 3.60 -4.61
N ALA A 75 -1.55 4.54 -4.55
CA ALA A 75 -1.77 5.50 -5.62
C ALA A 75 -0.57 6.45 -5.81
N SER A 76 0.07 6.89 -4.73
CA SER A 76 1.26 7.73 -4.80
C SER A 76 2.45 6.99 -5.40
N VAL A 77 2.65 5.70 -5.07
CA VAL A 77 3.67 4.87 -5.72
C VAL A 77 3.40 4.74 -7.22
N GLU A 78 2.15 4.44 -7.61
CA GLU A 78 1.74 4.35 -9.01
C GLU A 78 1.96 5.66 -9.79
N GLU A 79 1.67 6.80 -9.16
CA GLU A 79 1.88 8.11 -9.75
C GLU A 79 3.38 8.40 -9.95
N PHE A 80 4.21 8.16 -8.95
CA PHE A 80 5.66 8.40 -9.05
C PHE A 80 6.33 7.44 -10.05
N ASP A 81 5.96 6.16 -10.06
CA ASP A 81 6.39 5.19 -11.09
C ASP A 81 6.11 5.74 -12.48
N SER A 82 4.88 6.20 -12.71
CA SER A 82 4.46 6.68 -14.03
C SER A 82 5.13 8.00 -14.41
N VAL A 83 5.29 8.93 -13.48
CA VAL A 83 5.84 10.27 -13.76
C VAL A 83 7.34 10.21 -14.00
N LEU A 84 8.07 9.38 -13.23
CA LEU A 84 9.53 9.31 -13.30
C LEU A 84 10.03 8.16 -14.18
N GLY A 85 9.15 7.26 -14.64
CA GLY A 85 9.53 6.11 -15.46
C GLY A 85 10.39 5.10 -14.70
N VAL A 86 10.14 4.94 -13.40
CA VAL A 86 10.85 4.03 -12.49
C VAL A 86 9.95 2.86 -12.08
N ASP A 87 10.50 1.85 -11.40
CA ASP A 87 9.74 0.70 -10.92
C ASP A 87 9.87 0.52 -9.39
N LEU A 88 9.22 1.40 -8.64
CA LEU A 88 9.18 1.37 -7.18
C LEU A 88 8.40 0.16 -6.64
N LYS A 89 7.45 -0.38 -7.41
CA LYS A 89 6.66 -1.57 -7.03
C LYS A 89 7.52 -2.81 -6.85
N HIS A 90 8.54 -2.96 -7.70
CA HIS A 90 9.50 -4.06 -7.60
C HIS A 90 10.79 -3.67 -6.85
N GLU A 91 10.81 -2.50 -6.20
CA GLU A 91 11.97 -1.96 -5.50
C GLU A 91 13.16 -1.66 -6.42
N GLU A 92 12.89 -1.39 -7.70
CA GLU A 92 13.84 -1.07 -8.76
C GLU A 92 13.74 0.43 -9.12
N GLY A 93 14.09 1.30 -8.17
CA GLY A 93 14.06 2.75 -8.35
C GLY A 93 15.14 3.48 -7.54
N PRO A 94 15.19 4.82 -7.65
CA PRO A 94 16.11 5.65 -6.87
C PRO A 94 16.03 5.33 -5.36
N PRO A 95 17.15 5.04 -4.68
CA PRO A 95 17.15 4.69 -3.26
C PRO A 95 16.45 5.72 -2.37
N GLU A 96 16.54 7.00 -2.72
CA GLU A 96 15.89 8.12 -2.05
C GLU A 96 14.37 7.95 -2.04
N LEU A 97 13.78 7.59 -3.19
CA LEU A 97 12.34 7.35 -3.32
C LEU A 97 11.91 6.08 -2.60
N LEU A 98 12.69 5.00 -2.73
CA LEU A 98 12.40 3.73 -2.06
C LEU A 98 12.35 3.90 -0.54
N GLU A 99 13.32 4.63 0.02
CA GLU A 99 13.35 4.92 1.45
C GLU A 99 12.19 5.82 1.88
N TYR A 100 11.89 6.87 1.10
CA TYR A 100 10.73 7.73 1.38
C TYR A 100 9.41 6.96 1.41
N PHE A 101 9.15 6.10 0.42
CA PHE A 101 7.90 5.34 0.37
C PHE A 101 7.84 4.29 1.48
N ARG A 102 8.96 3.69 1.87
CA ARG A 102 9.05 2.78 3.03
C ARG A 102 8.68 3.52 4.33
N GLU A 103 9.24 4.70 4.55
CA GLU A 103 8.96 5.51 5.74
C GLU A 103 7.53 6.07 5.75
N LEU A 104 7.00 6.47 4.59
CA LEU A 104 5.62 6.91 4.45
C LEU A 104 4.65 5.76 4.78
N ALA A 105 4.94 4.55 4.32
CA ALA A 105 4.16 3.37 4.67
C ALA A 105 4.19 3.14 6.18
N ASN A 106 5.36 3.21 6.83
CA ASN A 106 5.49 3.02 8.28
C ASN A 106 4.66 4.02 9.07
N TYR A 107 4.75 5.30 8.72
CA TYR A 107 3.93 6.35 9.30
C TYR A 107 2.42 6.05 9.16
N TYR A 108 1.96 5.69 7.96
CA TYR A 108 0.57 5.32 7.74
C TYR A 108 0.14 4.07 8.51
N SER A 109 1.03 3.12 8.74
CA SER A 109 0.75 1.96 9.59
C SER A 109 0.37 2.38 11.01
N HIS A 110 1.15 3.28 11.61
CA HIS A 110 0.88 3.75 12.96
C HIS A 110 -0.48 4.45 13.03
N ARG A 111 -0.77 5.31 12.06
CA ARG A 111 -2.06 5.99 11.92
C ARG A 111 -3.23 5.01 11.77
N ASP A 112 -3.10 4.00 10.92
CA ASP A 112 -4.13 2.97 10.70
C ASP A 112 -4.39 2.11 11.94
N ASN A 113 -3.38 1.96 12.82
CA ASN A 113 -3.49 1.27 14.10
C ASN A 113 -3.94 2.18 15.25
N GLY A 114 -4.34 3.43 14.95
CA GLY A 114 -4.92 4.35 15.92
C GLY A 114 -3.90 5.09 16.80
N VAL A 115 -2.62 5.05 16.47
CA VAL A 115 -1.61 5.88 17.15
C VAL A 115 -1.87 7.35 16.80
N ALA A 116 -1.92 8.20 17.83
CA ALA A 116 -2.10 9.63 17.62
C ALA A 116 -0.91 10.22 16.88
N ASP A 117 -1.16 11.18 15.99
CA ASP A 117 -0.12 11.76 15.14
C ASP A 117 1.05 12.37 15.93
N SER A 118 0.75 12.96 17.09
CA SER A 118 1.73 13.53 18.02
C SER A 118 2.69 12.50 18.61
N ASP A 119 2.28 11.23 18.63
CA ASP A 119 2.99 10.16 19.32
C ASP A 119 3.80 9.30 18.34
N ILE A 120 3.73 9.61 17.05
CA ILE A 120 4.50 8.92 16.00
C ILE A 120 5.83 9.66 15.83
N ASP A 121 6.94 8.93 15.98
CA ASP A 121 8.24 9.44 15.58
C ASP A 121 8.29 9.61 14.06
N THR A 122 8.32 10.85 13.61
CA THR A 122 8.37 11.22 12.19
C THR A 122 9.77 11.61 11.74
N SER A 123 10.80 11.44 12.58
CA SER A 123 12.17 11.89 12.28
C SER A 123 12.71 11.24 11.00
N ALA A 124 12.52 9.92 10.85
CA ALA A 124 12.94 9.17 9.68
C ALA A 124 12.20 9.62 8.41
N LEU A 125 10.86 9.71 8.45
CA LEU A 125 10.05 10.22 7.34
C LEU A 125 10.41 11.66 6.94
N ARG A 126 10.64 12.54 7.92
CA ARG A 126 11.06 13.93 7.67
C ARG A 126 12.42 13.98 6.99
N ASN A 127 13.37 13.16 7.43
CA ASN A 127 14.68 13.06 6.79
C ASN A 127 14.56 12.54 5.36
N ALA A 128 13.84 11.44 5.13
CA ALA A 128 13.64 10.88 3.80
C ALA A 128 12.93 11.87 2.86
N THR A 129 11.97 12.64 3.37
CA THR A 129 11.29 13.71 2.61
C THR A 129 12.26 14.80 2.17
N ALA A 130 13.18 15.22 3.05
CA ALA A 130 14.20 16.21 2.70
C ALA A 130 15.16 15.68 1.64
N VAL A 131 15.60 14.42 1.77
CA VAL A 131 16.49 13.75 0.82
C VAL A 131 15.84 13.66 -0.57
N VAL A 132 14.59 13.20 -0.67
CA VAL A 132 13.86 13.12 -1.95
C VAL A 132 13.68 14.50 -2.58
N ARG A 133 13.35 15.53 -1.79
CA ARG A 133 13.21 16.90 -2.31
C ARG A 133 14.52 17.38 -2.91
N ASP A 134 15.63 17.21 -2.20
CA ASP A 134 16.94 17.68 -2.65
C ASP A 134 17.43 16.88 -3.87
N TRP A 135 17.06 15.60 -3.96
CA TRP A 135 17.29 14.76 -5.16
C TRP A 135 16.46 15.26 -6.36
N LEU A 136 15.15 15.46 -6.20
CA LEU A 136 14.26 15.95 -7.26
C LEU A 136 14.72 17.30 -7.82
N LEU A 137 15.19 18.21 -6.96
CA LEU A 137 15.70 19.50 -7.39
C LEU A 137 16.95 19.36 -8.29
N LYS A 138 17.82 18.39 -8.01
CA LYS A 138 18.99 18.11 -8.85
C LYS A 138 18.58 17.51 -10.19
N GLU A 139 17.67 16.55 -10.22
CA GLU A 139 17.21 15.92 -11.47
C GLU A 139 16.57 16.94 -12.43
N VAL A 140 15.78 17.87 -11.90
CA VAL A 140 15.17 18.95 -12.69
C VAL A 140 16.22 19.89 -13.30
N ASP A 141 17.33 20.13 -12.60
CA ASP A 141 18.42 20.98 -13.09
C ASP A 141 19.25 20.29 -14.19
N HIS A 142 19.45 18.97 -14.09
CA HIS A 142 20.17 18.18 -15.10
C HIS A 142 19.33 17.91 -16.37
N GLY A 143 18.00 17.96 -16.29
CA GLY A 143 17.10 17.85 -17.44
C GLY A 143 16.97 19.12 -18.30
N ARG A 144 17.66 20.22 -17.93
CA ARG A 144 17.64 21.51 -18.64
C ARG A 144 18.91 21.81 -19.46
N SER A 145 19.88 20.89 -19.51
CA SER A 145 21.12 21.04 -20.29
C SER A 145 21.07 20.27 -21.61
#